data_AF-A0A875RVM1-F1
#
_entry.id   AF-A0A875RVM1-F1
#
_cell.length_a   1.000
_cell.length_b   1.000
_cell.length_c   1.000
_cell.angle_alpha   90.00
_cell.angle_beta   90.00
_cell.angle_gamma   90.00
#
_symmetry.space_group_name_H-M   'P 1'
#
loop_
_entity.id
_entity.type
_entity.pdbx_description
1 polymer ?
#
loop_
_entity_poly.entity_id
_entity_poly.type
_entity_poly.pdbx_seq_one_letter_code
_entity_poly.pdbx_strand_id
1 'polypeptide(L)'
;MIRFNRYSRIVSTNLFGCKAAGWTIFQHRFNSQSSYKSIEETLEKLPNLKKSESYFKVINDQLKRINALEHQKQKEEGDKLYDLSRNLISAMKENEQLDQDRELLLLSEIIEKFARYSFASASIAFKRLNEIDSEFSLKPESIGELIKYNPGRVKSSWELFNELVKNKPSDFLGSIVLEKLIHGDQIDIKEGATQINLDKAIKIYRILHNLEDRSLIREESKKKLAEDLISLNVAKALIPLGLSAEAVESIISSKKDTLKNSDYFYLYLSTRDCCTDNHLPSKLLLELFLPISKLQLADDEAFGKDSSNLQQLQKLAPLEVKVQLTAAEITEQFRDLIQEKGLDKPIRVKLDLIKSAGFHSKDLKKAIQYFEEFQTKVPATAPGTDYLKCITSLVFVYSAIDKNKDEFLNLAEALVPQSPKPMANNLASFVLHHSWFGDSEKAVAIYNKSLDLYMRPKEETTNAKARGMLVQSLIIGALLGDQIGLARLIKLKSVENKLLEDEYDTRINQVLKNYGDLKERIKSDDSAIRAELKKIVLGAIEEMSP
;
A
#
# COMPACT_ATOMS: atom_id res chain seq x y z
N MET A 1 5.75 -15.15 -60.04
CA MET A 1 5.93 -14.76 -61.45
C MET A 1 5.21 -13.43 -61.64
N ILE A 2 5.95 -12.36 -62.06
CA ILE A 2 5.47 -11.03 -62.53
C ILE A 2 4.77 -10.16 -61.46
N ARG A 3 5.43 -9.25 -60.71
CA ARG A 3 6.02 -7.91 -60.99
C ARG A 3 5.08 -6.83 -61.55
N PHE A 4 5.33 -5.61 -61.04
CA PHE A 4 4.91 -4.24 -61.43
C PHE A 4 3.70 -3.68 -60.66
N ASN A 5 3.64 -2.41 -60.20
CA ASN A 5 4.59 -1.31 -59.92
C ASN A 5 3.75 -0.09 -59.48
N ARG A 6 4.34 0.77 -58.64
CA ARG A 6 4.24 2.25 -58.61
C ARG A 6 2.88 3.00 -58.51
N TYR A 7 2.77 3.74 -57.41
CA TYR A 7 2.62 5.22 -57.32
C TYR A 7 1.65 5.94 -58.28
N SER A 8 0.61 6.58 -57.71
CA SER A 8 0.54 8.04 -57.46
C SER A 8 -0.84 8.69 -57.64
N ARG A 9 -1.20 9.50 -56.62
CA ARG A 9 -1.87 10.82 -56.62
C ARG A 9 -3.32 11.05 -57.11
N ILE A 10 -4.12 11.51 -56.13
CA ILE A 10 -4.97 12.74 -56.08
C ILE A 10 -6.19 12.82 -57.03
N VAL A 11 -7.41 12.96 -56.48
CA VAL A 11 -8.27 14.18 -56.50
C VAL A 11 -9.62 13.87 -55.80
N SER A 12 -10.05 14.85 -55.02
CA SER A 12 -11.26 15.08 -54.21
C SER A 12 -12.64 14.74 -54.78
N THR A 13 -13.62 14.47 -53.90
CA THR A 13 -14.77 15.37 -53.64
C THR A 13 -15.55 14.99 -52.36
N ASN A 14 -15.90 16.01 -51.58
CA ASN A 14 -16.64 16.05 -50.31
C ASN A 14 -18.17 15.95 -50.48
N LEU A 15 -18.88 15.88 -49.32
CA LEU A 15 -20.22 16.43 -48.94
C LEU A 15 -21.13 15.32 -48.36
N PHE A 16 -21.82 15.37 -47.22
CA PHE A 16 -22.21 16.32 -46.14
C PHE A 16 -22.46 15.46 -44.85
N GLY A 17 -22.24 15.86 -43.59
CA GLY A 17 -22.90 16.90 -42.75
C GLY A 17 -23.78 16.21 -41.69
N CYS A 18 -23.60 16.31 -40.35
CA CYS A 18 -23.83 17.44 -39.42
C CYS A 18 -23.19 17.11 -38.03
N LYS A 19 -22.31 17.96 -37.47
CA LYS A 19 -22.51 19.00 -36.41
C LYS A 19 -22.84 18.51 -34.98
N ALA A 20 -21.85 18.58 -34.09
CA ALA A 20 -21.99 18.94 -32.67
C ALA A 20 -20.74 19.75 -32.24
N ALA A 21 -20.95 20.76 -31.39
CA ALA A 21 -20.11 21.94 -31.20
C ALA A 21 -18.73 21.67 -30.56
N GLY A 22 -17.68 22.19 -31.21
CA GLY A 22 -16.31 22.22 -30.70
C GLY A 22 -15.97 23.57 -30.08
N TRP A 23 -15.38 23.55 -28.88
CA TRP A 23 -14.47 24.59 -28.43
C TRP A 23 -13.09 24.28 -29.00
N THR A 24 -12.87 24.73 -30.23
CA THR A 24 -11.54 24.70 -30.86
C THR A 24 -10.74 25.85 -30.27
N ILE A 25 -9.77 25.54 -29.42
CA ILE A 25 -8.70 26.45 -29.05
C ILE A 25 -8.05 26.92 -30.34
N PHE A 26 -8.19 28.21 -30.66
CA PHE A 26 -7.51 28.85 -31.77
C PHE A 26 -6.00 28.84 -31.50
N GLN A 27 -5.32 27.78 -31.91
CA GLN A 27 -3.88 27.83 -32.17
C GLN A 27 -3.68 28.70 -33.40
N HIS A 28 -3.56 30.00 -33.21
CA HIS A 28 -2.93 30.85 -34.21
C HIS A 28 -1.49 30.38 -34.41
N ARG A 29 -1.25 29.59 -35.47
CA ARG A 29 0.07 29.37 -36.05
C ARG A 29 0.61 30.71 -36.56
N PHE A 30 1.28 31.47 -35.69
CA PHE A 30 2.31 32.39 -36.14
C PHE A 30 3.60 31.60 -36.33
N ASN A 31 3.87 31.22 -37.58
CA ASN A 31 5.21 30.85 -38.02
C ASN A 31 6.07 32.13 -38.02
N SER A 32 6.58 32.52 -36.86
CA SER A 32 7.68 33.47 -36.75
C SER A 32 8.90 32.69 -36.25
N GLN A 33 9.89 32.49 -37.12
CA GLN A 33 11.22 32.02 -36.68
C GLN A 33 11.72 32.97 -35.58
N SER A 34 12.28 32.41 -34.49
CA SER A 34 13.01 33.18 -33.48
C SER A 34 14.00 34.13 -34.16
N SER A 35 13.98 35.42 -33.83
CA SER A 35 14.96 36.38 -34.39
C SER A 35 16.37 36.24 -33.80
N TYR A 36 16.56 35.33 -32.84
CA TYR A 36 17.83 35.09 -32.15
C TYR A 36 18.30 33.64 -32.36
N LYS A 37 19.59 33.45 -32.68
CA LYS A 37 20.17 32.11 -32.90
C LYS A 37 20.73 31.50 -31.61
N SER A 38 21.20 32.31 -30.66
CA SER A 38 21.68 31.85 -29.34
C SER A 38 21.37 32.85 -28.20
N ILE A 39 21.62 32.45 -26.95
CA ILE A 39 21.56 33.35 -25.80
C ILE A 39 22.65 34.42 -25.91
N GLU A 40 23.86 34.08 -26.35
CA GLU A 40 24.96 35.03 -26.52
C GLU A 40 24.63 36.14 -27.53
N GLU A 41 24.06 35.78 -28.68
CA GLU A 41 23.62 36.79 -29.67
C GLU A 41 22.53 37.73 -29.10
N THR A 42 21.74 37.23 -28.16
CA THR A 42 20.71 38.04 -27.48
C THR A 42 21.34 38.99 -26.47
N LEU A 43 22.34 38.52 -25.72
CA LEU A 43 23.11 39.33 -24.77
C LEU A 43 23.81 40.50 -25.49
N GLU A 44 24.36 40.28 -26.68
CA GLU A 44 25.00 41.34 -27.48
C GLU A 44 24.02 42.43 -27.93
N LYS A 45 22.75 42.08 -28.18
CA LYS A 45 21.72 43.00 -28.67
C LYS A 45 20.95 43.72 -27.55
N LEU A 46 21.13 43.27 -26.31
CA LEU A 46 20.36 43.69 -25.13
C LEU A 46 20.52 45.18 -24.75
N PRO A 47 21.72 45.79 -24.82
CA PRO A 47 21.92 47.21 -24.48
C PRO A 47 21.11 48.20 -25.35
N ASN A 48 20.59 47.76 -26.50
CA ASN A 48 19.85 48.61 -27.42
C ASN A 48 18.32 48.56 -27.23
N LEU A 49 17.83 47.80 -26.23
CA LEU A 49 16.40 47.65 -25.96
C LEU A 49 15.90 48.83 -25.13
N LYS A 50 14.99 49.64 -25.68
CA LYS A 50 14.37 50.78 -24.97
C LYS A 50 12.90 50.58 -24.61
N LYS A 51 12.18 49.68 -25.30
CA LYS A 51 10.73 49.47 -25.12
C LYS A 51 10.43 48.16 -24.36
N SER A 52 9.41 48.18 -23.50
CA SER A 52 8.92 47.01 -22.74
C SER A 52 8.56 45.82 -23.62
N GLU A 53 7.89 46.05 -24.75
CA GLU A 53 7.51 45.05 -25.75
C GLU A 53 8.72 44.26 -26.28
N SER A 54 9.89 44.90 -26.34
CA SER A 54 11.13 44.27 -26.79
C SER A 54 11.66 43.26 -25.79
N TYR A 55 11.47 43.49 -24.48
CA TYR A 55 11.85 42.52 -23.44
C TYR A 55 10.93 41.30 -23.44
N PHE A 56 9.60 41.51 -23.52
CA PHE A 56 8.64 40.41 -23.66
C PHE A 56 8.95 39.55 -24.89
N LYS A 57 9.29 40.19 -26.01
CA LYS A 57 9.68 39.47 -27.23
C LYS A 57 10.92 38.63 -27.01
N VAL A 58 11.97 39.17 -26.38
CA VAL A 58 13.20 38.42 -26.07
C VAL A 58 12.90 37.19 -25.21
N ILE A 59 12.15 37.35 -24.12
CA ILE A 59 11.80 36.24 -23.22
C ILE A 59 11.03 35.16 -23.98
N ASN A 60 10.02 35.56 -24.77
CA ASN A 60 9.19 34.65 -25.55
C ASN A 60 9.96 33.91 -26.65
N ASP A 61 10.80 34.62 -27.41
CA ASP A 61 11.56 34.05 -28.51
C ASP A 61 12.61 33.06 -27.99
N GLN A 62 13.25 33.37 -26.86
CA GLN A 62 14.19 32.45 -26.21
C GLN A 62 13.49 31.20 -25.67
N LEU A 63 12.33 31.33 -25.03
CA LEU A 63 11.57 30.17 -24.59
C LEU A 63 11.18 29.27 -25.77
N LYS A 64 10.67 29.85 -26.87
CA LYS A 64 10.31 29.10 -28.09
C LYS A 64 11.52 28.38 -28.67
N ARG A 65 12.67 29.07 -28.74
CA ARG A 65 13.91 28.50 -29.27
C ARG A 65 14.37 27.31 -28.42
N ILE A 66 14.47 27.47 -27.10
CA ILE A 66 14.93 26.42 -26.20
C ILE A 66 13.99 25.20 -26.28
N ASN A 67 12.67 25.41 -26.31
CA ASN A 67 11.71 24.32 -26.48
C ASN A 67 11.86 23.54 -27.79
N ALA A 68 12.39 24.16 -28.85
CA ALA A 68 12.63 23.52 -30.14
C ALA A 68 13.94 22.69 -30.19
N LEU A 69 14.79 22.79 -29.16
CA LEU A 69 16.05 22.04 -29.06
C LEU A 69 15.84 20.63 -28.52
N GLU A 70 16.79 19.74 -28.82
CA GLU A 70 16.88 18.42 -28.19
C GLU A 70 17.25 18.53 -26.71
N HIS A 71 16.83 17.55 -25.89
CA HIS A 71 16.93 17.60 -24.43
C HIS A 71 18.35 17.91 -23.89
N GLN A 72 19.40 17.39 -24.52
CA GLN A 72 20.78 17.66 -24.08
C GLN A 72 21.16 19.14 -24.29
N LYS A 73 20.82 19.70 -25.45
CA LYS A 73 21.05 21.11 -25.78
C LYS A 73 20.15 22.06 -24.98
N GLN A 74 18.95 21.63 -24.60
CA GLN A 74 18.09 22.39 -23.68
C GLN A 74 18.77 22.65 -22.33
N LYS A 75 19.53 21.68 -21.82
CA LYS A 75 20.26 21.80 -20.56
C LYS A 75 21.42 22.78 -20.67
N GLU A 76 22.23 22.65 -21.72
CA GLU A 76 23.37 23.55 -22.00
C GLU A 76 22.92 25.01 -22.18
N GLU A 77 21.83 25.24 -22.92
CA GLU A 77 21.25 26.58 -23.08
C GLU A 77 20.54 27.05 -21.81
N GLY A 78 19.93 26.14 -21.06
CA GLY A 78 19.31 26.43 -19.77
C GLY A 78 20.29 27.01 -18.75
N ASP A 79 21.52 26.49 -18.68
CA ASP A 79 22.56 27.00 -17.79
C ASP A 79 22.92 28.47 -18.08
N LYS A 80 22.81 28.89 -19.35
CA LYS A 80 23.08 30.27 -19.81
C LYS A 80 21.93 31.24 -19.55
N LEU A 81 20.72 30.74 -19.23
CA LEU A 81 19.57 31.62 -18.93
C LEU A 81 19.79 32.47 -17.69
N TYR A 82 20.66 32.04 -16.77
CA TYR A 82 21.00 32.84 -15.60
C TYR A 82 21.63 34.17 -16.02
N ASP A 83 22.63 34.13 -16.91
CA ASP A 83 23.30 35.32 -17.41
C ASP A 83 22.36 36.19 -18.24
N LEU A 84 21.50 35.57 -19.07
CA LEU A 84 20.46 36.30 -19.79
C LEU A 84 19.52 37.05 -18.83
N SER A 85 19.00 36.36 -17.82
CA SER A 85 18.05 36.93 -16.86
C SER A 85 18.70 38.03 -16.04
N ARG A 86 19.95 37.86 -15.61
CA ARG A 86 20.72 38.88 -14.90
C ARG A 86 20.89 40.14 -15.75
N ASN A 87 21.26 39.99 -17.02
CA ASN A 87 21.46 41.11 -17.93
C ASN A 87 20.13 41.79 -18.32
N LEU A 88 19.04 41.02 -18.51
CA LEU A 88 17.70 41.57 -18.66
C LEU A 88 17.31 42.41 -17.46
N ILE A 89 17.53 41.92 -16.23
CA ILE A 89 17.22 42.65 -15.00
C ILE A 89 18.04 43.94 -14.89
N SER A 90 19.33 43.91 -15.17
CA SER A 90 20.16 45.13 -15.20
C SER A 90 19.65 46.13 -16.24
N ALA A 91 19.35 45.67 -17.45
CA ALA A 91 18.84 46.53 -18.51
C ALA A 91 17.45 47.10 -18.21
N MET A 92 16.62 46.40 -17.43
CA MET A 92 15.34 46.92 -16.93
C MET A 92 15.56 48.02 -15.88
N LYS A 93 16.51 47.84 -14.95
CA LYS A 93 16.86 48.83 -13.92
C LYS A 93 17.35 50.16 -14.51
N GLU A 94 18.11 50.10 -15.59
CA GLU A 94 18.68 51.27 -16.27
C GLU A 94 17.69 51.96 -17.23
N ASN A 95 16.51 51.37 -17.45
CA ASN A 95 15.53 51.90 -18.41
C ASN A 95 14.53 52.85 -17.75
N GLU A 96 14.81 54.15 -17.81
CA GLU A 96 13.94 55.21 -17.27
C GLU A 96 12.53 55.27 -17.91
N GLN A 97 12.32 54.61 -19.06
CA GLN A 97 11.02 54.57 -19.75
C GLN A 97 10.14 53.39 -19.31
N LEU A 98 10.65 52.48 -18.49
CA LEU A 98 9.92 51.33 -18.00
C LEU A 98 9.26 51.67 -16.66
N ASP A 99 7.93 51.70 -16.63
CA ASP A 99 7.20 51.83 -15.37
C ASP A 99 7.36 50.57 -14.48
N GLN A 100 7.16 50.75 -13.18
CA GLN A 100 7.33 49.69 -12.18
C GLN A 100 6.39 48.50 -12.42
N ASP A 101 5.13 48.76 -12.79
CA ASP A 101 4.14 47.71 -13.05
C ASP A 101 4.58 46.79 -14.20
N ARG A 102 5.17 47.36 -15.26
CA ARG A 102 5.72 46.59 -16.39
C ARG A 102 6.99 45.84 -16.01
N GLU A 103 7.86 46.40 -15.18
CA GLU A 103 9.02 45.67 -14.65
C GLU A 103 8.54 44.43 -13.86
N LEU A 104 7.53 44.57 -13.00
CA LEU A 104 6.94 43.48 -12.22
C LEU A 104 6.32 42.39 -13.12
N LEU A 105 5.63 42.78 -14.19
CA LEU A 105 5.10 41.84 -15.18
C LEU A 105 6.21 41.08 -15.92
N LEU A 106 7.29 41.76 -16.33
CA LEU A 106 8.43 41.12 -16.99
C LEU A 106 9.17 40.14 -16.07
N LEU A 107 9.34 40.50 -14.80
CA LEU A 107 9.94 39.62 -13.79
C LEU A 107 9.09 38.36 -13.56
N SER A 108 7.77 38.52 -13.49
CA SER A 108 6.83 37.39 -13.41
C SER A 108 6.97 36.48 -14.63
N GLU A 109 7.14 37.07 -15.82
CA GLU A 109 7.32 36.33 -17.06
C GLU A 109 8.64 35.53 -17.11
N ILE A 110 9.72 36.09 -16.57
CA ILE A 110 11.01 35.39 -16.41
C ILE A 110 10.82 34.18 -15.48
N ILE A 111 10.11 34.37 -14.36
CA ILE A 111 9.84 33.29 -13.40
C ILE A 111 9.07 32.16 -14.08
N GLU A 112 7.93 32.46 -14.69
CA GLU A 112 7.05 31.47 -15.33
C GLU A 112 7.75 30.70 -16.45
N LYS A 113 8.60 31.36 -17.23
CA LYS A 113 9.17 30.77 -18.46
C LYS A 113 10.51 30.11 -18.24
N PHE A 114 11.32 30.63 -17.34
CA PHE A 114 12.70 30.16 -17.18
C PHE A 114 12.92 29.27 -15.97
N ALA A 115 12.00 29.21 -14.98
CA ALA A 115 12.14 28.36 -13.78
C ALA A 115 12.46 26.89 -14.11
N ARG A 116 11.80 26.34 -15.15
CA ARG A 116 12.01 24.96 -15.63
C ARG A 116 13.44 24.65 -16.04
N TYR A 117 14.11 25.61 -16.68
CA TYR A 117 15.43 25.43 -17.26
C TYR A 117 16.53 25.90 -16.31
N SER A 118 16.26 26.97 -15.57
CA SER A 118 17.19 27.59 -14.64
C SER A 118 16.42 28.19 -13.46
N PHE A 119 16.31 27.44 -12.37
CA PHE A 119 15.72 27.94 -11.13
C PHE A 119 16.47 29.17 -10.59
N ALA A 120 17.77 29.28 -10.86
CA ALA A 120 18.56 30.45 -10.51
C ALA A 120 18.04 31.73 -11.21
N SER A 121 17.60 31.62 -12.47
CA SER A 121 16.99 32.71 -13.22
C SER A 121 15.70 33.19 -12.57
N ALA A 122 14.82 32.26 -12.20
CA ALA A 122 13.60 32.57 -11.47
C ALA A 122 13.88 33.17 -10.09
N SER A 123 14.90 32.68 -9.39
CA SER A 123 15.29 33.18 -8.05
C SER A 123 15.78 34.63 -8.09
N ILE A 124 16.61 35.01 -9.08
CA ILE A 124 17.07 36.40 -9.20
C ILE A 124 15.94 37.34 -9.63
N ALA A 125 15.02 36.89 -10.48
CA ALA A 125 13.84 37.65 -10.86
C ALA A 125 12.90 37.85 -9.67
N PHE A 126 12.66 36.80 -8.89
CA PHE A 126 11.85 36.88 -7.67
C PHE A 126 12.48 37.80 -6.61
N LYS A 127 13.80 37.72 -6.42
CA LYS A 127 14.52 38.63 -5.51
C LYS A 127 14.32 40.09 -5.93
N ARG A 128 14.47 40.40 -7.23
CA ARG A 128 14.27 41.75 -7.75
C ARG A 128 12.82 42.21 -7.57
N LEU A 129 11.86 41.34 -7.81
CA LEU A 129 10.44 41.65 -7.62
C LEU A 129 10.18 42.10 -6.17
N ASN A 130 10.70 41.37 -5.18
CA ASN A 130 10.58 41.75 -3.77
C ASN A 130 11.37 43.02 -3.39
N GLU A 131 12.41 43.40 -4.14
CA GLU A 131 13.13 44.67 -3.96
C GLU A 131 12.30 45.88 -4.44
N ILE A 132 11.43 45.68 -5.44
CA ILE A 132 10.55 46.73 -5.99
C ILE A 132 9.31 46.87 -5.12
N ASP A 133 8.64 45.76 -4.86
CA ASP A 133 7.42 45.70 -4.06
C ASP A 133 7.39 44.38 -3.28
N SER A 134 7.62 44.47 -1.97
CA SER A 134 7.60 43.31 -1.07
C SER A 134 6.20 42.77 -0.80
N GLU A 135 5.16 43.53 -1.14
CA GLU A 135 3.76 43.12 -1.00
C GLU A 135 3.20 42.52 -2.30
N PHE A 136 3.91 42.64 -3.42
CA PHE A 136 3.48 42.13 -4.71
C PHE A 136 3.15 40.64 -4.65
N SER A 137 1.88 40.32 -4.89
CA SER A 137 1.44 38.94 -4.96
C SER A 137 1.69 38.40 -6.37
N LEU A 138 2.60 37.43 -6.48
CA LEU A 138 2.74 36.64 -7.70
C LEU A 138 1.41 35.97 -8.07
N LYS A 139 1.23 35.74 -9.37
CA LYS A 139 0.11 34.94 -9.87
C LYS A 139 0.28 33.48 -9.46
N PRO A 140 -0.81 32.73 -9.26
CA PRO A 140 -0.74 31.31 -8.92
C PRO A 140 0.12 30.49 -9.88
N GLU A 141 0.14 30.82 -11.17
CA GLU A 141 0.94 30.15 -12.19
C GLU A 141 2.44 30.34 -11.94
N SER A 142 2.88 31.58 -11.64
CA SER A 142 4.28 31.89 -11.35
C SER A 142 4.75 31.22 -10.04
N ILE A 143 3.89 31.22 -9.01
CA ILE A 143 4.15 30.51 -7.75
C ILE A 143 4.27 29.00 -8.01
N GLY A 144 3.38 28.45 -8.83
CA GLY A 144 3.38 27.03 -9.18
C GLY A 144 4.68 26.61 -9.87
N GLU A 145 5.15 27.37 -10.85
CA GLU A 145 6.41 27.07 -11.56
C GLU A 145 7.63 27.24 -10.63
N LEU A 146 7.65 28.24 -9.74
CA LEU A 146 8.69 28.38 -8.70
C LEU A 146 8.76 27.12 -7.82
N ILE A 147 7.65 26.68 -7.24
CA ILE A 147 7.62 25.54 -6.33
C ILE A 147 7.99 24.25 -7.07
N LYS A 148 7.41 24.03 -8.25
CA LYS A 148 7.61 22.82 -9.05
C LYS A 148 9.08 22.57 -9.39
N TYR A 149 9.80 23.61 -9.79
CA TYR A 149 11.21 23.51 -10.17
C TYR A 149 12.19 23.89 -9.07
N ASN A 150 11.70 24.20 -7.86
CA ASN A 150 12.57 24.43 -6.70
C ASN A 150 13.42 23.18 -6.42
N PRO A 151 14.76 23.31 -6.40
CA PRO A 151 15.64 22.19 -6.09
C PRO A 151 15.69 21.86 -4.60
N GLY A 152 15.18 22.73 -3.72
CA GLY A 152 15.15 22.51 -2.26
C GLY A 152 16.45 22.83 -1.53
N ARG A 153 17.44 23.45 -2.19
CA ARG A 153 18.79 23.67 -1.61
C ARG A 153 18.84 24.67 -0.45
N VAL A 154 18.01 25.71 -0.53
CA VAL A 154 18.01 26.83 0.43
C VAL A 154 16.74 26.80 1.26
N LYS A 155 15.60 26.75 0.58
CA LYS A 155 14.28 26.54 1.16
C LYS A 155 13.65 25.34 0.49
N SER A 156 12.99 24.50 1.29
CA SER A 156 12.13 23.43 0.79
C SER A 156 10.94 24.01 0.02
N SER A 157 10.37 23.21 -0.87
CA SER A 157 9.15 23.60 -1.61
C SER A 157 7.98 23.94 -0.69
N TRP A 158 7.93 23.34 0.50
CA TRP A 158 6.93 23.65 1.54
C TRP A 158 7.15 25.02 2.19
N GLU A 159 8.40 25.37 2.52
CA GLU A 159 8.72 26.69 3.09
C GLU A 159 8.41 27.80 2.08
N LEU A 160 8.79 27.59 0.82
CA LEU A 160 8.49 28.53 -0.26
C LEU A 160 6.97 28.69 -0.45
N PHE A 161 6.22 27.59 -0.38
CA PHE A 161 4.76 27.64 -0.45
C PHE A 161 4.13 28.50 0.66
N ASN A 162 4.53 28.32 1.91
CA ASN A 162 3.97 29.08 3.03
C ASN A 162 4.34 30.57 2.99
N GLU A 163 5.50 30.92 2.42
CA GLU A 163 5.94 32.31 2.26
C GLU A 163 5.15 33.02 1.14
N LEU A 164 4.90 32.32 0.03
CA LEU A 164 4.28 32.91 -1.16
C LEU A 164 2.75 32.90 -1.12
N VAL A 165 2.14 31.92 -0.44
CA VAL A 165 0.69 31.73 -0.43
C VAL A 165 0.10 32.30 0.86
N LYS A 166 -0.37 33.55 0.79
CA LYS A 166 -0.96 34.28 1.93
C LYS A 166 -2.45 33.93 2.18
N ASN A 167 -3.17 33.49 1.14
CA ASN A 167 -4.60 33.16 1.18
C ASN A 167 -4.84 31.64 1.01
N LYS A 168 -6.10 31.19 1.06
CA LYS A 168 -6.45 29.79 0.77
C LYS A 168 -5.82 29.39 -0.59
N PRO A 169 -4.97 28.36 -0.64
CA PRO A 169 -4.33 27.93 -1.89
C PRO A 169 -5.38 27.44 -2.88
N SER A 170 -5.15 27.69 -4.17
CA SER A 170 -5.91 27.02 -5.23
C SER A 170 -5.52 25.53 -5.29
N ASP A 171 -6.43 24.70 -5.76
CA ASP A 171 -6.18 23.27 -5.92
C ASP A 171 -4.98 22.98 -6.85
N PHE A 172 -4.78 23.82 -7.86
CA PHE A 172 -3.60 23.77 -8.72
C PHE A 172 -2.29 23.86 -7.91
N LEU A 173 -2.15 24.88 -7.05
CA LEU A 173 -0.97 25.06 -6.21
C LEU A 173 -0.84 23.93 -5.18
N GLY A 174 -1.96 23.53 -4.56
CA GLY A 174 -1.99 22.42 -3.62
C GLY A 174 -1.48 21.12 -4.24
N SER A 175 -1.87 20.81 -5.48
CA SER A 175 -1.43 19.61 -6.19
C SER A 175 0.08 19.61 -6.47
N ILE A 176 0.65 20.76 -6.86
CA ILE A 176 2.09 20.89 -7.12
C ILE A 176 2.90 20.66 -5.84
N VAL A 177 2.49 21.29 -4.73
CA VAL A 177 3.21 21.16 -3.45
C VAL A 177 3.08 19.75 -2.91
N LEU A 178 1.92 19.10 -3.05
CA LEU A 178 1.73 17.71 -2.67
C LEU A 178 2.66 16.77 -3.43
N GLU A 179 2.78 16.92 -4.75
CA GLU A 179 3.72 16.13 -5.54
C GLU A 179 5.16 16.27 -5.03
N LYS A 180 5.56 17.50 -4.67
CA LYS A 180 6.89 17.78 -4.11
C LYS A 180 7.07 17.20 -2.71
N LEU A 181 6.05 17.23 -1.85
CA LEU A 181 6.10 16.62 -0.52
C LEU A 181 6.17 15.09 -0.58
N ILE A 182 5.47 14.47 -1.55
CA ILE A 182 5.41 13.02 -1.72
C ILE A 182 6.73 12.51 -2.33
N HIS A 183 7.20 13.11 -3.44
CA HIS A 183 8.37 12.63 -4.18
C HIS A 183 9.70 13.22 -3.70
N GLY A 184 9.65 14.29 -2.91
CA GLY A 184 10.81 15.02 -2.43
C GLY A 184 11.27 16.14 -3.36
N ASP A 185 12.06 17.06 -2.81
CA ASP A 185 12.80 18.04 -3.59
C ASP A 185 13.96 17.39 -4.36
N GLN A 186 14.57 18.08 -5.34
CA GLN A 186 15.68 17.50 -6.09
C GLN A 186 16.87 17.13 -5.21
N ILE A 187 17.09 17.88 -4.11
CA ILE A 187 18.11 17.55 -3.13
C ILE A 187 17.76 16.26 -2.37
N ASP A 188 16.51 16.11 -1.91
CA ASP A 188 16.03 14.89 -1.25
C ASP A 188 16.20 13.67 -2.15
N ILE A 189 15.88 13.80 -3.43
CA ILE A 189 16.02 12.72 -4.42
C ILE A 189 17.50 12.33 -4.58
N LYS A 190 18.42 13.31 -4.63
CA LYS A 190 19.86 13.04 -4.75
C LYS A 190 20.45 12.37 -3.51
N GLU A 191 19.92 12.70 -2.34
CA GLU A 191 20.37 12.16 -1.06
C GLU A 191 19.64 10.87 -0.66
N GLY A 192 18.63 10.43 -1.44
CA GLY A 192 17.80 9.28 -1.11
C GLY A 192 16.84 9.52 0.06
N ALA A 193 16.61 10.78 0.45
CA ALA A 193 15.78 11.20 1.58
C ALA A 193 14.31 11.47 1.20
N THR A 194 13.77 10.66 0.28
CA THR A 194 12.39 10.82 -0.27
C THR A 194 11.32 10.07 0.52
N GLN A 195 11.70 9.34 1.57
CA GLN A 195 10.74 8.65 2.42
C GLN A 195 9.93 9.66 3.23
N ILE A 196 8.61 9.47 3.28
CA ILE A 196 7.73 10.32 4.06
C ILE A 196 7.89 9.97 5.54
N ASN A 197 8.18 10.99 6.35
CA ASN A 197 8.15 10.91 7.80
C ASN A 197 6.85 11.53 8.35
N LEU A 198 6.65 11.46 9.67
CA LEU A 198 5.42 11.97 10.30
C LEU A 198 5.19 13.48 10.05
N ASP A 199 6.25 14.29 10.04
CA ASP A 199 6.17 15.72 9.74
C ASP A 199 5.71 15.99 8.29
N LYS A 200 6.30 15.30 7.31
CA LYS A 200 5.87 15.34 5.91
C LYS A 200 4.42 14.86 5.77
N ALA A 201 4.01 13.80 6.48
CA ALA A 201 2.63 13.31 6.47
C ALA A 201 1.65 14.37 7.00
N ILE A 202 1.97 15.06 8.11
CA ILE A 202 1.14 16.15 8.66
C ILE A 202 0.95 17.26 7.60
N LYS A 203 2.04 17.68 6.94
CA LYS A 203 2.00 18.70 5.89
C LYS A 203 1.13 18.25 4.71
N ILE A 204 1.28 17.01 4.27
CA ILE A 204 0.48 16.41 3.19
C ILE A 204 -1.01 16.45 3.55
N TYR A 205 -1.41 15.96 4.73
CA TYR A 205 -2.82 15.94 5.13
C TYR A 205 -3.43 17.34 5.33
N ARG A 206 -2.63 18.34 5.71
CA ARG A 206 -3.08 19.74 5.72
C ARG A 206 -3.45 20.26 4.33
N ILE A 207 -2.67 19.89 3.30
CA ILE A 207 -3.01 20.28 1.93
C ILE A 207 -4.22 19.46 1.44
N LEU A 208 -4.23 18.14 1.66
CA LEU A 208 -5.32 17.25 1.23
C LEU A 208 -6.70 17.67 1.78
N HIS A 209 -6.74 18.22 3.01
CA HIS A 209 -7.96 18.72 3.60
C HIS A 209 -8.51 19.97 2.89
N ASN A 210 -7.63 20.80 2.36
CA ASN A 210 -7.99 22.05 1.68
C ASN A 210 -8.27 21.87 0.19
N LEU A 211 -7.93 20.71 -0.39
CA LEU A 211 -8.20 20.40 -1.79
C LEU A 211 -9.69 20.08 -2.01
N GLU A 212 -10.31 20.78 -2.95
CA GLU A 212 -11.68 20.51 -3.38
C GLU A 212 -11.69 19.37 -4.42
N ASP A 213 -10.80 19.41 -5.40
CA ASP A 213 -10.62 18.36 -6.42
C ASP A 213 -9.40 17.45 -6.13
N ARG A 214 -9.68 16.28 -5.55
CA ARG A 214 -8.67 15.23 -5.28
C ARG A 214 -8.28 14.41 -6.51
N SER A 215 -8.91 14.62 -7.66
CA SER A 215 -8.55 13.96 -8.92
C SER A 215 -7.23 14.50 -9.50
N LEU A 216 -6.80 15.69 -9.07
CA LEU A 216 -5.55 16.31 -9.48
C LEU A 216 -4.30 15.58 -8.96
N ILE A 217 -4.45 14.73 -7.95
CA ILE A 217 -3.36 13.94 -7.40
C ILE A 217 -3.25 12.66 -8.22
N ARG A 218 -2.06 12.44 -8.80
CA ARG A 218 -1.78 11.27 -9.63
C ARG A 218 -1.88 10.00 -8.79
N GLU A 219 -2.40 8.93 -9.39
CA GLU A 219 -2.50 7.62 -8.71
C GLU A 219 -1.14 7.09 -8.26
N GLU A 220 -0.08 7.30 -9.03
CA GLU A 220 1.30 6.92 -8.64
C GLU A 220 1.74 7.62 -7.34
N SER A 221 1.36 8.90 -7.18
CA SER A 221 1.68 9.68 -5.98
C SER A 221 0.87 9.21 -4.78
N LYS A 222 -0.42 8.86 -4.98
CA LYS A 222 -1.25 8.26 -3.93
C LYS A 222 -0.71 6.90 -3.50
N LYS A 223 -0.27 6.08 -4.46
CA LYS A 223 0.35 4.78 -4.22
C LYS A 223 1.62 4.91 -3.39
N LYS A 224 2.57 5.76 -3.79
CA LYS A 224 3.79 6.01 -3.02
C LYS A 224 3.48 6.49 -1.61
N LEU A 225 2.56 7.45 -1.47
CA LEU A 225 2.12 7.93 -0.16
C LEU A 225 1.54 6.79 0.68
N ALA A 226 0.74 5.90 0.08
CA ALA A 226 0.15 4.78 0.79
C ALA A 226 1.20 3.79 1.34
N GLU A 227 2.21 3.43 0.53
CA GLU A 227 3.31 2.56 0.93
C GLU A 227 4.13 3.16 2.10
N ASP A 228 4.38 4.48 2.06
CA ASP A 228 5.09 5.18 3.13
C ASP A 228 4.25 5.27 4.42
N LEU A 229 2.94 5.53 4.31
CA LEU A 229 2.03 5.59 5.46
C LEU A 229 1.87 4.23 6.16
N ILE A 230 1.83 3.13 5.41
CA ILE A 230 1.86 1.77 5.96
C ILE A 230 3.17 1.55 6.73
N SER A 231 4.31 1.92 6.14
CA SER A 231 5.63 1.80 6.76
C SER A 231 5.74 2.61 8.06
N LEU A 232 5.04 3.74 8.15
CA LEU A 232 4.94 4.58 9.36
C LEU A 232 3.95 4.07 10.42
N ASN A 233 3.29 2.93 10.20
CA ASN A 233 2.20 2.39 11.02
C ASN A 233 1.01 3.38 11.19
N VAL A 234 0.64 4.07 10.12
CA VAL A 234 -0.52 4.99 10.08
C VAL A 234 -1.50 4.64 8.95
N ALA A 235 -1.64 3.35 8.62
CA ALA A 235 -2.48 2.86 7.52
C ALA A 235 -3.95 3.32 7.60
N LYS A 236 -4.50 3.62 8.78
CA LYS A 236 -5.86 4.21 8.91
C LYS A 236 -6.00 5.54 8.14
N ALA A 237 -4.92 6.29 7.98
CA ALA A 237 -4.91 7.54 7.21
C ALA A 237 -5.18 7.30 5.70
N LEU A 238 -5.08 6.08 5.20
CA LEU A 238 -5.33 5.76 3.80
C LEU A 238 -6.78 6.02 3.37
N ILE A 239 -7.75 5.90 4.28
CA ILE A 239 -9.19 5.99 4.00
C ILE A 239 -9.56 7.23 3.16
N PRO A 240 -9.20 8.47 3.55
CA PRO A 240 -9.50 9.66 2.76
C PRO A 240 -8.73 9.79 1.43
N LEU A 241 -7.70 8.98 1.14
CA LEU A 241 -6.92 9.12 -0.10
C LEU A 241 -7.69 8.68 -1.35
N GLY A 242 -8.61 7.73 -1.22
CA GLY A 242 -9.38 7.19 -2.34
C GLY A 242 -8.48 6.57 -3.40
N LEU A 243 -7.91 5.40 -3.12
CA LEU A 243 -7.06 4.63 -4.03
C LEU A 243 -7.89 3.89 -5.07
N SER A 244 -7.36 3.74 -6.29
CA SER A 244 -7.93 2.80 -7.26
C SER A 244 -7.66 1.34 -6.86
N ALA A 245 -8.47 0.41 -7.37
CA ALA A 245 -8.26 -1.02 -7.14
C ALA A 245 -6.89 -1.49 -7.64
N GLU A 246 -6.42 -0.97 -8.79
CA GLU A 246 -5.11 -1.31 -9.35
C GLU A 246 -3.97 -0.83 -8.46
N ALA A 247 -4.10 0.36 -7.85
CA ALA A 247 -3.12 0.87 -6.91
C ALA A 247 -3.01 -0.03 -5.67
N VAL A 248 -4.15 -0.46 -5.11
CA VAL A 248 -4.18 -1.37 -3.96
C VAL A 248 -3.57 -2.73 -4.32
N GLU A 249 -3.96 -3.32 -5.45
CA GLU A 249 -3.39 -4.59 -5.92
C GLU A 249 -1.87 -4.50 -6.11
N SER A 250 -1.39 -3.37 -6.63
CA SER A 250 0.04 -3.12 -6.80
C SER A 250 0.78 -3.03 -5.46
N ILE A 251 0.20 -2.36 -4.46
CA ILE A 251 0.77 -2.25 -3.10
C ILE A 251 0.81 -3.63 -2.42
N ILE A 252 -0.27 -4.41 -2.50
CA ILE A 252 -0.32 -5.76 -1.94
C ILE A 252 0.75 -6.62 -2.59
N SER A 253 0.90 -6.54 -3.91
CA SER A 253 1.90 -7.29 -4.65
C SER A 253 3.34 -6.88 -4.30
N SER A 254 3.61 -5.59 -4.07
CA SER A 254 4.96 -5.08 -3.78
C SER A 254 5.39 -5.28 -2.31
N LYS A 255 4.44 -5.31 -1.38
CA LYS A 255 4.70 -5.32 0.08
C LYS A 255 4.19 -6.54 0.82
N LYS A 256 3.69 -7.57 0.12
CA LYS A 256 2.98 -8.74 0.69
C LYS A 256 3.56 -9.28 1.99
N ASP A 257 4.88 -9.46 2.06
CA ASP A 257 5.56 -10.09 3.20
C ASP A 257 5.73 -9.16 4.41
N THR A 258 5.46 -7.87 4.24
CA THR A 258 5.58 -6.84 5.29
C THR A 258 4.24 -6.31 5.79
N LEU A 259 3.15 -6.58 5.06
CA LEU A 259 1.81 -6.11 5.41
C LEU A 259 1.25 -6.88 6.59
N LYS A 260 0.71 -6.14 7.56
CA LYS A 260 -0.10 -6.70 8.65
C LYS A 260 -1.53 -6.87 8.16
N ASN A 261 -2.29 -7.79 8.77
CA ASN A 261 -3.72 -7.97 8.48
C ASN A 261 -4.51 -6.64 8.51
N SER A 262 -4.19 -5.74 9.45
CA SER A 262 -4.82 -4.41 9.56
C SER A 262 -4.58 -3.52 8.34
N ASP A 263 -3.44 -3.69 7.66
CA ASP A 263 -3.10 -2.90 6.48
C ASP A 263 -4.00 -3.29 5.31
N TYR A 264 -4.33 -4.58 5.14
CA TYR A 264 -5.31 -5.05 4.16
C TYR A 264 -6.69 -4.43 4.40
N PHE A 265 -7.12 -4.34 5.67
CA PHE A 265 -8.38 -3.73 6.05
C PHE A 265 -8.44 -2.24 5.66
N TYR A 266 -7.41 -1.46 5.99
CA TYR A 266 -7.40 -0.04 5.64
C TYR A 266 -7.16 0.20 4.15
N LEU A 267 -6.43 -0.68 3.47
CA LEU A 267 -6.32 -0.67 2.00
C LEU A 267 -7.69 -0.87 1.36
N TYR A 268 -8.46 -1.86 1.81
CA TYR A 268 -9.84 -2.07 1.34
C TYR A 268 -10.70 -0.82 1.57
N LEU A 269 -10.72 -0.27 2.79
CA LEU A 269 -11.51 0.93 3.08
C LEU A 269 -11.06 2.18 2.32
N SER A 270 -9.80 2.22 1.88
CA SER A 270 -9.28 3.31 1.05
C SER A 270 -9.66 3.19 -0.43
N THR A 271 -10.14 2.02 -0.88
CA THR A 271 -10.58 1.86 -2.27
C THR A 271 -11.79 2.76 -2.53
N ARG A 272 -11.80 3.45 -3.67
CA ARG A 272 -12.96 4.29 -4.07
C ARG A 272 -14.24 3.49 -4.23
N ASP A 273 -14.10 2.19 -4.50
CA ASP A 273 -15.19 1.26 -4.75
C ASP A 273 -15.62 0.49 -3.48
N CYS A 274 -15.12 0.86 -2.28
CA CYS A 274 -15.46 0.15 -1.04
C CYS A 274 -16.97 0.20 -0.70
N CYS A 275 -17.70 1.18 -1.27
CA CYS A 275 -19.12 1.41 -1.02
C CYS A 275 -20.00 1.32 -2.29
N THR A 276 -19.46 0.90 -3.44
CA THR A 276 -20.24 0.76 -4.68
C THR A 276 -20.35 -0.70 -5.09
N ASP A 277 -21.60 -1.15 -5.24
CA ASP A 277 -21.96 -2.54 -5.54
C ASP A 277 -21.07 -3.15 -6.64
N ASN A 278 -20.38 -4.22 -6.28
CA ASN A 278 -19.87 -5.26 -7.17
C ASN A 278 -18.62 -5.00 -8.04
N HIS A 279 -17.89 -3.89 -7.90
CA HIS A 279 -16.77 -3.55 -8.79
C HIS A 279 -15.36 -4.00 -8.33
N LEU A 280 -15.22 -4.59 -7.14
CA LEU A 280 -13.90 -5.06 -6.70
C LEU A 280 -13.38 -6.19 -7.62
N PRO A 281 -12.19 -6.07 -8.22
CA PRO A 281 -11.62 -7.12 -9.06
C PRO A 281 -11.52 -8.44 -8.32
N SER A 282 -11.90 -9.55 -8.96
CA SER A 282 -11.96 -10.87 -8.32
C SER A 282 -10.65 -11.29 -7.66
N LYS A 283 -9.50 -10.95 -8.27
CA LYS A 283 -8.19 -11.24 -7.70
C LYS A 283 -7.96 -10.46 -6.39
N LEU A 284 -8.25 -9.15 -6.41
CA LEU A 284 -8.10 -8.28 -5.25
C LEU A 284 -9.02 -8.71 -4.09
N LEU A 285 -10.27 -9.09 -4.40
CA LEU A 285 -11.21 -9.64 -3.41
C LEU A 285 -10.61 -10.85 -2.67
N LEU A 286 -10.04 -11.80 -3.41
CA LEU A 286 -9.43 -13.01 -2.82
C LEU A 286 -8.16 -12.70 -2.02
N GLU A 287 -7.39 -11.68 -2.41
CA GLU A 287 -6.19 -11.25 -1.68
C GLU A 287 -6.52 -10.54 -0.36
N LEU A 288 -7.60 -9.76 -0.32
CA LEU A 288 -8.06 -9.05 0.87
C LEU A 288 -8.80 -9.96 1.87
N PHE A 289 -9.48 -11.01 1.37
CA PHE A 289 -10.45 -11.79 2.14
C PHE A 289 -9.91 -12.40 3.43
N LEU A 290 -8.91 -13.28 3.34
CA LEU A 290 -8.40 -13.97 4.52
C LEU A 290 -7.70 -13.05 5.52
N PRO A 291 -6.81 -12.11 5.11
CA PRO A 291 -6.19 -11.17 6.04
C PRO A 291 -7.21 -10.36 6.83
N ILE A 292 -8.26 -9.85 6.18
CA ILE A 292 -9.32 -9.10 6.85
C ILE A 292 -10.14 -10.01 7.77
N SER A 293 -10.48 -11.22 7.31
CA SER A 293 -11.22 -12.18 8.11
C SER A 293 -10.50 -12.51 9.43
N LYS A 294 -9.18 -12.69 9.40
CA LYS A 294 -8.35 -12.97 10.59
C LYS A 294 -8.40 -11.87 11.66
N LEU A 295 -8.77 -10.64 11.30
CA LEU A 295 -8.84 -9.54 12.28
C LEU A 295 -9.94 -9.75 13.32
N GLN A 296 -10.93 -10.59 13.04
CA GLN A 296 -11.95 -11.00 14.01
C GLN A 296 -11.39 -11.81 15.19
N LEU A 297 -10.16 -12.34 15.07
CA LEU A 297 -9.47 -13.03 16.15
C LEU A 297 -8.59 -12.09 17.00
N ALA A 298 -8.36 -10.86 16.54
CA ALA A 298 -7.56 -9.91 17.29
C ALA A 298 -8.38 -9.40 18.49
N ASP A 299 -7.70 -9.13 19.61
CA ASP A 299 -8.35 -8.48 20.75
C ASP A 299 -8.90 -7.11 20.27
N ASP A 300 -10.21 -6.89 20.38
CA ASP A 300 -10.91 -5.68 19.90
C ASP A 300 -10.28 -4.39 20.47
N GLU A 301 -9.68 -4.46 21.66
CA GLU A 301 -8.95 -3.35 22.28
C GLU A 301 -7.63 -2.99 21.57
N ALA A 302 -6.99 -3.96 20.92
CA ALA A 302 -5.75 -3.76 20.17
C ALA A 302 -6.05 -3.43 18.69
N PHE A 303 -7.04 -4.11 18.10
CA PHE A 303 -7.51 -3.88 16.74
C PHE A 303 -8.48 -2.69 16.70
N GLY A 304 -7.92 -1.48 16.74
CA GLY A 304 -8.69 -0.23 16.76
C GLY A 304 -7.98 0.88 17.50
N LYS A 305 -7.01 0.53 18.35
CA LYS A 305 -6.14 1.50 19.03
C LYS A 305 -5.24 2.18 18.02
N ASP A 306 -5.41 3.49 17.90
CA ASP A 306 -4.56 4.31 17.04
C ASP A 306 -3.10 4.27 17.54
N SER A 307 -2.16 4.06 16.62
CA SER A 307 -0.73 4.10 16.91
C SER A 307 -0.32 5.48 17.42
N SER A 308 0.81 5.58 18.14
CA SER A 308 1.33 6.89 18.60
C SER A 308 1.50 7.88 17.44
N ASN A 309 2.00 7.41 16.31
CA ASN A 309 2.15 8.21 15.10
C ASN A 309 0.80 8.69 14.55
N LEU A 310 -0.22 7.82 14.55
CA LEU A 310 -1.54 8.16 14.06
C LEU A 310 -2.26 9.17 14.97
N GLN A 311 -2.15 8.99 16.29
CA GLN A 311 -2.67 9.95 17.27
C GLN A 311 -2.04 11.33 17.09
N GLN A 312 -0.72 11.38 16.88
CA GLN A 312 -0.01 12.63 16.62
C GLN A 312 -0.41 13.24 15.28
N LEU A 313 -0.62 12.43 14.24
CA LEU A 313 -1.11 12.89 12.94
C LEU A 313 -2.49 13.52 13.04
N GLN A 314 -3.46 12.84 13.68
CA GLN A 314 -4.82 13.35 13.89
C GLN A 314 -4.86 14.62 14.75
N LYS A 315 -3.90 14.78 15.68
CA LYS A 315 -3.80 15.98 16.52
C LYS A 315 -3.29 17.19 15.74
N LEU A 316 -2.36 17.00 14.79
CA LEU A 316 -1.64 18.08 14.11
C LEU A 316 -2.11 18.35 12.68
N ALA A 317 -2.86 17.42 12.10
CA ALA A 317 -3.50 17.54 10.80
C ALA A 317 -5.03 17.42 10.95
N PRO A 318 -5.81 18.09 10.10
CA PRO A 318 -7.28 17.99 10.07
C PRO A 318 -7.74 16.67 9.45
N LEU A 319 -7.35 15.56 10.09
CA LEU A 319 -7.61 14.20 9.68
C LEU A 319 -8.60 13.57 10.66
N GLU A 320 -9.87 13.52 10.29
CA GLU A 320 -10.89 12.76 11.02
C GLU A 320 -11.20 11.48 10.23
N VAL A 321 -10.78 10.33 10.77
CA VAL A 321 -11.03 9.02 10.14
C VAL A 321 -12.05 8.26 10.96
N LYS A 322 -13.28 8.16 10.43
CA LYS A 322 -14.33 7.32 10.98
C LYS A 322 -14.39 6.02 10.18
N VAL A 323 -14.14 4.92 10.86
CA VAL A 323 -14.35 3.57 10.31
C VAL A 323 -15.80 3.19 10.59
N GLN A 324 -16.57 2.96 9.54
CA GLN A 324 -18.00 2.65 9.66
C GLN A 324 -18.28 1.15 9.63
N LEU A 325 -17.44 0.38 8.93
CA LEU A 325 -17.59 -1.07 8.77
C LEU A 325 -16.58 -1.80 9.65
N THR A 326 -17.04 -2.83 10.34
CA THR A 326 -16.22 -3.75 11.12
C THR A 326 -15.59 -4.83 10.23
N ALA A 327 -14.54 -5.49 10.71
CA ALA A 327 -13.94 -6.62 9.99
C ALA A 327 -14.95 -7.76 9.78
N ALA A 328 -15.86 -7.99 10.72
CA ALA A 328 -16.91 -9.00 10.61
C ALA A 328 -17.89 -8.69 9.47
N GLU A 329 -18.38 -7.45 9.39
CA GLU A 329 -19.30 -7.02 8.32
C GLU A 329 -18.66 -7.13 6.94
N ILE A 330 -17.42 -6.67 6.78
CA ILE A 330 -16.68 -6.78 5.51
C ILE A 330 -16.45 -8.25 5.14
N THR A 331 -16.14 -9.09 6.11
CA THR A 331 -15.91 -10.52 5.87
C THR A 331 -17.18 -11.24 5.42
N GLU A 332 -18.34 -10.87 5.97
CA GLU A 332 -19.64 -11.37 5.49
C GLU A 332 -19.90 -10.92 4.04
N GLN A 333 -19.74 -9.63 3.75
CA GLN A 333 -19.90 -9.10 2.39
C GLN A 333 -18.97 -9.80 1.39
N PHE A 334 -17.73 -10.06 1.76
CA PHE A 334 -16.77 -10.76 0.91
C PHE A 334 -17.16 -12.22 0.66
N ARG A 335 -17.69 -12.93 1.67
CA ARG A 335 -18.19 -14.29 1.48
C ARG A 335 -19.33 -14.32 0.46
N ASP A 336 -20.28 -13.41 0.60
CA ASP A 336 -21.42 -13.31 -0.31
C ASP A 336 -20.96 -12.97 -1.74
N LEU A 337 -20.06 -11.98 -1.90
CA LEU A 337 -19.48 -11.62 -3.20
C LEU A 337 -18.68 -12.75 -3.85
N ILE A 338 -17.92 -13.53 -3.07
CA ILE A 338 -17.16 -14.68 -3.58
C ILE A 338 -18.12 -15.74 -4.15
N GLN A 339 -19.22 -16.01 -3.45
CA GLN A 339 -20.23 -16.98 -3.88
C GLN A 339 -21.03 -16.45 -5.09
N GLU A 340 -21.49 -15.19 -5.06
CA GLU A 340 -22.23 -14.55 -6.14
C GLU A 340 -21.43 -14.54 -7.46
N LYS A 341 -20.13 -14.20 -7.38
CA LYS A 341 -19.22 -14.21 -8.54
C LYS A 341 -18.74 -15.61 -8.95
N GLY A 342 -19.13 -16.66 -8.23
CA GLY A 342 -18.71 -18.05 -8.49
C GLY A 342 -17.20 -18.26 -8.41
N LEU A 343 -16.53 -17.53 -7.51
CA LEU A 343 -15.08 -17.60 -7.29
C LEU A 343 -14.67 -18.77 -6.38
N ASP A 344 -15.64 -19.46 -5.78
CA ASP A 344 -15.51 -20.64 -4.91
C ASP A 344 -15.20 -21.95 -5.67
N LYS A 345 -14.96 -21.90 -6.99
CA LYS A 345 -14.62 -23.10 -7.77
C LYS A 345 -13.30 -23.75 -7.31
N PRO A 346 -12.19 -23.03 -7.14
CA PRO A 346 -10.92 -23.62 -6.72
C PRO A 346 -11.00 -24.17 -5.28
N ILE A 347 -10.37 -25.32 -5.03
CA ILE A 347 -10.34 -25.93 -3.69
C ILE A 347 -9.81 -24.97 -2.63
N ARG A 348 -8.79 -24.17 -2.96
CA ARG A 348 -8.21 -23.19 -2.05
C ARG A 348 -9.27 -22.19 -1.53
N VAL A 349 -10.10 -21.64 -2.42
CA VAL A 349 -11.14 -20.66 -2.02
C VAL A 349 -12.20 -21.32 -1.13
N LYS A 350 -12.57 -22.58 -1.41
CA LYS A 350 -13.47 -23.35 -0.55
C LYS A 350 -12.91 -23.53 0.86
N LEU A 351 -11.63 -23.88 0.97
CA LEU A 351 -10.95 -23.99 2.27
C LEU A 351 -10.92 -22.65 2.99
N ASP A 352 -10.62 -21.56 2.26
CA ASP A 352 -10.57 -20.20 2.82
C ASP A 352 -11.95 -19.75 3.35
N LEU A 353 -13.05 -20.10 2.67
CA LEU A 353 -14.43 -19.84 3.13
C LEU A 353 -14.75 -20.61 4.43
N ILE A 354 -14.35 -21.88 4.53
CA ILE A 354 -14.52 -22.68 5.76
C ILE A 354 -13.66 -22.12 6.90
N LYS A 355 -12.40 -21.74 6.63
CA LYS A 355 -11.50 -21.11 7.62
C LYS A 355 -12.09 -19.81 8.18
N SER A 356 -12.52 -18.93 7.27
CA SER A 356 -13.13 -17.64 7.60
C SER A 356 -14.36 -17.82 8.50
N ALA A 357 -15.24 -18.77 8.17
CA ALA A 357 -16.42 -19.05 8.99
C ALA A 357 -16.10 -19.72 10.33
N GLY A 358 -15.35 -20.82 10.29
CA GLY A 358 -15.16 -21.70 11.43
C GLY A 358 -14.17 -21.18 12.46
N PHE A 359 -12.99 -20.71 12.00
CA PHE A 359 -11.96 -20.19 12.90
C PHE A 359 -12.20 -18.72 13.24
N HIS A 360 -12.30 -17.86 12.23
CA HIS A 360 -12.23 -16.42 12.46
C HIS A 360 -13.54 -15.82 12.99
N SER A 361 -14.66 -16.10 12.31
CA SER A 361 -15.98 -15.65 12.78
C SER A 361 -16.59 -16.53 13.87
N LYS A 362 -15.97 -17.67 14.18
CA LYS A 362 -16.46 -18.67 15.14
C LYS A 362 -17.88 -19.18 14.84
N ASP A 363 -18.30 -19.07 13.58
CA ASP A 363 -19.59 -19.53 13.09
C ASP A 363 -19.48 -20.97 12.58
N LEU A 364 -19.57 -21.91 13.53
CA LEU A 364 -19.53 -23.34 13.24
C LEU A 364 -20.65 -23.76 12.28
N LYS A 365 -21.84 -23.15 12.38
CA LYS A 365 -22.98 -23.51 11.54
C LYS A 365 -22.71 -23.16 10.07
N LYS A 366 -22.21 -21.96 9.81
CA LYS A 366 -21.85 -21.52 8.45
C LYS A 366 -20.68 -22.33 7.88
N ALA A 367 -19.70 -22.70 8.71
CA ALA A 367 -18.62 -23.59 8.30
C ALA A 367 -19.13 -24.98 7.86
N ILE A 368 -20.08 -25.56 8.59
CA ILE A 368 -20.72 -26.84 8.24
C ILE A 368 -21.51 -26.70 6.93
N GLN A 369 -22.28 -25.62 6.77
CA GLN A 369 -23.02 -25.36 5.53
C GLN A 369 -22.10 -25.31 4.31
N TYR A 370 -20.96 -24.63 4.42
CA TYR A 370 -19.95 -24.61 3.36
C TYR A 370 -19.38 -26.00 3.08
N PHE A 371 -19.05 -26.78 4.11
CA PHE A 371 -18.58 -28.14 3.91
C PHE A 371 -19.62 -29.01 3.19
N GLU A 372 -20.89 -28.95 3.63
CA GLU A 372 -22.00 -29.70 3.04
C GLU A 372 -22.24 -29.33 1.58
N GLU A 373 -22.16 -28.05 1.26
CA GLU A 373 -22.28 -27.56 -0.12
C GLU A 373 -21.10 -28.02 -0.97
N PHE A 374 -19.86 -27.88 -0.48
CA PHE A 374 -18.66 -28.13 -1.27
C PHE A 374 -18.34 -29.61 -1.48
N GLN A 375 -18.69 -30.49 -0.53
CA GLN A 375 -18.46 -31.94 -0.68
C GLN A 375 -19.23 -32.54 -1.87
N THR A 376 -20.38 -31.96 -2.24
CA THR A 376 -21.16 -32.42 -3.41
C THR A 376 -20.57 -31.93 -4.73
N LYS A 377 -19.74 -30.88 -4.69
CA LYS A 377 -19.11 -30.23 -5.85
C LYS A 377 -17.69 -30.73 -6.14
N VAL A 378 -17.11 -31.53 -5.25
CA VAL A 378 -15.76 -32.11 -5.41
C VAL A 378 -15.88 -33.63 -5.58
N PRO A 379 -15.24 -34.24 -6.60
CA PRO A 379 -15.30 -35.69 -6.76
C PRO A 379 -14.80 -36.41 -5.51
N ALA A 380 -15.53 -37.46 -5.09
CA ALA A 380 -15.23 -38.19 -3.86
C ALA A 380 -13.81 -38.80 -3.81
N THR A 381 -13.23 -39.09 -4.97
CA THR A 381 -11.87 -39.64 -5.12
C THR A 381 -10.78 -38.57 -5.30
N ALA A 382 -11.15 -37.29 -5.37
CA ALA A 382 -10.18 -36.21 -5.53
C ALA A 382 -9.57 -35.83 -4.17
N PRO A 383 -8.26 -35.49 -4.12
CA PRO A 383 -7.59 -35.00 -2.90
C PRO A 383 -8.29 -33.80 -2.24
N GLY A 384 -9.06 -33.03 -3.01
CA GLY A 384 -9.89 -31.93 -2.52
C GLY A 384 -10.89 -32.34 -1.43
N THR A 385 -11.46 -33.54 -1.53
CA THR A 385 -12.41 -34.05 -0.54
C THR A 385 -11.74 -34.30 0.81
N ASP A 386 -10.50 -34.81 0.79
CA ASP A 386 -9.73 -35.03 2.02
C ASP A 386 -9.33 -33.70 2.66
N TYR A 387 -8.98 -32.68 1.87
CA TYR A 387 -8.73 -31.33 2.40
C TYR A 387 -9.98 -30.71 3.04
N LEU A 388 -11.15 -30.84 2.42
CA LEU A 388 -12.43 -30.34 2.96
C LEU A 388 -12.79 -31.03 4.29
N LYS A 389 -12.61 -32.36 4.37
CA LYS A 389 -12.82 -33.12 5.61
C LYS A 389 -11.82 -32.73 6.68
N CYS A 390 -10.54 -32.59 6.30
CA CYS A 390 -9.47 -32.19 7.20
C CYS A 390 -9.78 -30.82 7.83
N ILE A 391 -10.03 -29.77 7.03
CA ILE A 391 -10.32 -28.44 7.57
C ILE A 391 -11.54 -28.44 8.49
N THR A 392 -12.60 -29.17 8.13
CA THR A 392 -13.84 -29.22 8.92
C THR A 392 -13.63 -29.95 10.23
N SER A 393 -12.84 -31.02 10.24
CA SER A 393 -12.41 -31.73 11.46
C SER A 393 -11.61 -30.79 12.38
N LEU A 394 -10.67 -30.00 11.84
CA LEU A 394 -9.93 -29.01 12.63
C LEU A 394 -10.86 -27.92 13.20
N VAL A 395 -11.86 -27.47 12.43
CA VAL A 395 -12.87 -26.49 12.90
C VAL A 395 -13.71 -27.06 14.06
N PHE A 396 -14.08 -28.34 14.02
CA PHE A 396 -14.76 -28.98 15.15
C PHE A 396 -13.88 -29.03 16.40
N VAL A 397 -12.61 -29.45 16.27
CA VAL A 397 -11.66 -29.46 17.39
C VAL A 397 -11.45 -28.06 17.94
N TYR A 398 -11.27 -27.06 17.07
CA TYR A 398 -11.15 -25.66 17.46
C TYR A 398 -12.38 -25.20 18.25
N SER A 399 -13.60 -25.46 17.74
CA SER A 399 -14.84 -25.05 18.42
C SER A 399 -15.03 -25.77 19.75
N ALA A 400 -14.60 -27.02 19.89
CA ALA A 400 -14.68 -27.77 21.14
C ALA A 400 -13.82 -27.12 22.24
N ILE A 401 -12.57 -26.80 21.90
CA ILE A 401 -11.63 -26.11 22.79
C ILE A 401 -12.10 -24.66 23.06
N ASP A 402 -12.55 -23.93 22.04
CA ASP A 402 -12.99 -22.55 22.18
C ASP A 402 -14.23 -22.41 23.07
N LYS A 403 -15.16 -23.37 23.02
CA LYS A 403 -16.33 -23.38 23.91
C LYS A 403 -16.07 -24.10 25.22
N ASN A 404 -14.88 -24.70 25.37
CA ASN A 404 -14.53 -25.60 26.48
C ASN A 404 -15.59 -26.70 26.70
N LYS A 405 -16.04 -27.29 25.60
CA LYS A 405 -17.02 -28.38 25.57
C LYS A 405 -16.48 -29.47 24.66
N ASP A 406 -16.32 -30.69 25.17
CA ASP A 406 -15.95 -31.89 24.40
C ASP A 406 -17.11 -32.39 23.52
N GLU A 407 -17.91 -31.44 23.04
CA GLU A 407 -18.90 -31.65 22.00
C GLU A 407 -18.14 -31.61 20.67
N PHE A 408 -18.62 -32.35 19.67
CA PHE A 408 -18.03 -32.39 18.32
C PHE A 408 -16.75 -33.21 18.12
N LEU A 409 -16.07 -33.74 19.15
CA LEU A 409 -14.90 -34.63 18.94
C LEU A 409 -15.26 -35.84 18.06
N ASN A 410 -16.36 -36.54 18.38
CA ASN A 410 -16.81 -37.70 17.61
C ASN A 410 -17.09 -37.34 16.13
N LEU A 411 -17.57 -36.12 15.87
CA LEU A 411 -17.81 -35.62 14.51
C LEU A 411 -16.49 -35.30 13.81
N ALA A 412 -15.54 -34.70 14.54
CA ALA A 412 -14.20 -34.43 14.04
C ALA A 412 -13.47 -35.72 13.65
N GLU A 413 -13.56 -36.77 14.47
CA GLU A 413 -12.97 -38.09 14.20
C GLU A 413 -13.64 -38.80 13.04
N ALA A 414 -14.96 -38.72 12.91
CA ALA A 414 -15.72 -39.35 11.82
C ALA A 414 -15.35 -38.79 10.43
N LEU A 415 -14.87 -37.54 10.37
CA LEU A 415 -14.40 -36.92 9.13
C LEU A 415 -12.99 -37.38 8.72
N VAL A 416 -12.21 -37.97 9.62
CA VAL A 416 -10.85 -38.39 9.32
C VAL A 416 -10.84 -39.79 8.72
N PRO A 417 -10.49 -39.95 7.43
CA PRO A 417 -10.45 -41.26 6.82
C PRO A 417 -9.34 -42.11 7.44
N GLN A 418 -9.63 -43.40 7.66
CA GLN A 418 -8.60 -44.40 7.98
C GLN A 418 -7.84 -44.87 6.73
N SER A 419 -8.39 -44.62 5.54
CA SER A 419 -7.77 -44.85 4.23
C SER A 419 -8.29 -43.82 3.21
N PRO A 420 -7.41 -43.07 2.50
CA PRO A 420 -5.95 -43.04 2.66
C PRO A 420 -5.52 -42.54 4.05
N LYS A 421 -4.22 -42.64 4.37
CA LYS A 421 -3.68 -42.33 5.71
C LYS A 421 -4.20 -40.97 6.25
N PRO A 422 -4.58 -40.87 7.55
CA PRO A 422 -5.04 -39.63 8.16
C PRO A 422 -4.05 -38.49 7.98
N MET A 423 -4.49 -37.28 7.63
CA MET A 423 -3.57 -36.15 7.53
C MET A 423 -2.94 -35.83 8.90
N ALA A 424 -1.64 -35.48 8.92
CA ALA A 424 -0.92 -35.16 10.14
C ALA A 424 -1.57 -34.01 10.93
N ASN A 425 -2.20 -33.06 10.23
CA ASN A 425 -2.89 -31.91 10.79
C ASN A 425 -4.06 -32.36 11.69
N ASN A 426 -4.79 -33.42 11.30
CA ASN A 426 -5.86 -33.98 12.13
C ASN A 426 -5.30 -34.63 13.40
N LEU A 427 -4.27 -35.48 13.25
CA LEU A 427 -3.63 -36.14 14.39
C LEU A 427 -3.06 -35.11 15.38
N ALA A 428 -2.37 -34.10 14.88
CA ALA A 428 -1.84 -32.98 15.67
C ALA A 428 -2.96 -32.23 16.42
N SER A 429 -4.07 -31.93 15.76
CA SER A 429 -5.23 -31.30 16.41
C SER A 429 -5.86 -32.17 17.51
N PHE A 430 -5.91 -33.50 17.32
CA PHE A 430 -6.42 -34.42 18.34
C PHE A 430 -5.49 -34.57 19.54
N VAL A 431 -4.16 -34.52 19.33
CA VAL A 431 -3.20 -34.42 20.43
C VAL A 431 -3.50 -33.19 21.27
N LEU A 432 -3.66 -32.02 20.64
CA LEU A 432 -4.00 -30.77 21.33
C LEU A 432 -5.36 -30.84 22.06
N HIS A 433 -6.37 -31.42 21.42
CA HIS A 433 -7.69 -31.63 22.01
C HIS A 433 -7.63 -32.44 23.30
N HIS A 434 -7.05 -33.65 23.23
CA HIS A 434 -6.98 -34.52 24.41
C HIS A 434 -6.11 -33.91 25.51
N SER A 435 -5.00 -33.27 25.17
CA SER A 435 -4.21 -32.53 26.16
C SER A 435 -4.99 -31.39 26.81
N TRP A 436 -5.80 -30.64 26.06
CA TRP A 436 -6.64 -29.56 26.61
C TRP A 436 -7.64 -30.09 27.65
N PHE A 437 -8.32 -31.20 27.35
CA PHE A 437 -9.27 -31.83 28.26
C PHE A 437 -8.63 -32.73 29.33
N GLY A 438 -7.30 -32.76 29.44
CA GLY A 438 -6.56 -33.45 30.49
C GLY A 438 -6.30 -34.95 30.25
N ASP A 439 -6.58 -35.45 29.04
CA ASP A 439 -6.36 -36.84 28.65
C ASP A 439 -4.98 -37.01 27.99
N SER A 440 -3.93 -36.87 28.80
CA SER A 440 -2.54 -36.95 28.36
C SER A 440 -2.18 -38.33 27.79
N GLU A 441 -2.80 -39.41 28.30
CA GLU A 441 -2.55 -40.77 27.82
C GLU A 441 -3.04 -40.94 26.37
N LYS A 442 -4.26 -40.49 26.04
CA LYS A 442 -4.74 -40.53 24.66
C LYS A 442 -3.94 -39.61 23.74
N ALA A 443 -3.55 -38.43 24.21
CA ALA A 443 -2.70 -37.52 23.44
C ALA A 443 -1.37 -38.19 23.04
N VAL A 444 -0.70 -38.85 23.99
CA VAL A 444 0.54 -39.60 23.72
C VAL A 444 0.27 -40.82 22.83
N ALA A 445 -0.83 -41.54 23.03
CA ALA A 445 -1.19 -42.68 22.19
C ALA A 445 -1.41 -42.27 20.72
N ILE A 446 -2.06 -41.13 20.46
CA ILE A 446 -2.25 -40.58 19.11
C ILE A 446 -0.91 -40.17 18.50
N TYR A 447 -0.06 -39.49 19.27
CA TYR A 447 1.28 -39.14 18.81
C TYR A 447 2.10 -40.39 18.48
N ASN A 448 2.05 -41.44 19.31
CA ASN A 448 2.76 -42.70 19.07
C ASN A 448 2.27 -43.38 17.79
N LYS A 449 0.96 -43.39 17.52
CA LYS A 449 0.40 -43.88 16.25
C LYS A 449 0.93 -43.10 15.04
N SER A 450 1.23 -41.80 15.20
CA SER A 450 1.78 -40.97 14.14
C SER A 450 3.26 -41.26 13.83
N LEU A 451 3.99 -41.92 14.74
CA LEU A 451 5.42 -42.21 14.58
C LEU A 451 5.68 -43.05 13.33
N ASP A 452 4.93 -44.14 13.18
CA ASP A 452 5.05 -45.07 12.06
C ASP A 452 4.63 -44.45 10.72
N LEU A 453 3.81 -43.40 10.77
CA LEU A 453 3.20 -42.75 9.61
C LEU A 453 4.03 -41.58 9.06
N TYR A 454 4.71 -40.83 9.95
CA TYR A 454 5.32 -39.54 9.61
C TYR A 454 6.75 -39.33 10.13
N MET A 455 7.18 -40.09 11.14
CA MET A 455 8.36 -39.72 11.96
C MET A 455 9.63 -40.47 11.58
N ARG A 456 9.75 -40.91 10.33
CA ARG A 456 11.02 -41.43 9.79
C ARG A 456 12.06 -40.29 9.70
N PRO A 457 13.34 -40.52 10.09
CA PRO A 457 14.39 -39.50 10.05
C PRO A 457 14.61 -38.88 8.66
N LYS A 458 15.29 -37.71 8.66
CA LYS A 458 15.49 -36.67 7.62
C LYS A 458 15.79 -37.06 6.15
N GLU A 459 15.79 -38.34 5.77
CA GLU A 459 15.97 -38.77 4.37
C GLU A 459 14.71 -38.51 3.52
N GLU A 460 13.52 -38.44 4.15
CA GLU A 460 12.27 -37.99 3.49
C GLU A 460 11.95 -36.52 3.83
N THR A 461 12.17 -35.63 2.85
CA THR A 461 11.79 -34.21 2.90
C THR A 461 10.28 -33.99 2.83
N THR A 462 9.53 -34.95 2.27
CA THR A 462 8.08 -34.87 2.05
C THR A 462 7.26 -34.81 3.34
N ASN A 463 7.76 -35.35 4.46
CA ASN A 463 7.06 -35.40 5.75
C ASN A 463 7.52 -34.35 6.76
N ALA A 464 8.44 -33.46 6.41
CA ALA A 464 9.09 -32.58 7.38
C ALA A 464 8.12 -31.63 8.11
N LYS A 465 7.19 -31.01 7.36
CA LYS A 465 6.10 -30.20 7.93
C LYS A 465 5.21 -30.99 8.88
N ALA A 466 4.86 -32.23 8.52
CA ALA A 466 4.05 -33.11 9.35
C ALA A 466 4.75 -33.45 10.68
N ARG A 467 6.05 -33.77 10.65
CA ARG A 467 6.85 -34.01 11.86
C ARG A 467 6.86 -32.79 12.77
N GLY A 468 7.12 -31.60 12.20
CA GLY A 468 7.12 -30.35 12.93
C GLY A 468 5.81 -30.07 13.67
N MET A 469 4.66 -30.24 12.99
CA MET A 469 3.34 -30.04 13.60
C MET A 469 3.07 -30.99 14.77
N LEU A 470 3.39 -32.28 14.60
CA LEU A 470 3.17 -33.30 15.62
C LEU A 470 4.05 -33.04 16.85
N VAL A 471 5.32 -32.70 16.65
CA VAL A 471 6.24 -32.35 17.75
C VAL A 471 5.77 -31.08 18.46
N GLN A 472 5.40 -30.04 17.73
CA GLN A 472 4.87 -28.80 18.31
C GLN A 472 3.62 -29.08 19.15
N SER A 473 2.70 -29.91 18.66
CA SER A 473 1.47 -30.28 19.36
C SER A 473 1.74 -31.04 20.66
N LEU A 474 2.69 -31.97 20.64
CA LEU A 474 3.10 -32.71 21.84
C LEU A 474 3.78 -31.78 22.87
N ILE A 475 4.59 -30.82 22.41
CA ILE A 475 5.20 -29.80 23.27
C ILE A 475 4.12 -28.93 23.92
N ILE A 476 3.16 -28.42 23.15
CA ILE A 476 2.03 -27.65 23.68
C ILE A 476 1.23 -28.50 24.68
N GLY A 477 0.99 -29.78 24.38
CA GLY A 477 0.33 -30.72 25.29
C GLY A 477 1.05 -30.90 26.63
N ALA A 478 2.38 -31.03 26.61
CA ALA A 478 3.20 -31.08 27.81
C ALA A 478 3.12 -29.77 28.63
N LEU A 479 3.10 -28.62 27.95
CA LEU A 479 2.96 -27.31 28.60
C LEU A 479 1.57 -27.12 29.24
N LEU A 480 0.50 -27.64 28.62
CA LEU A 480 -0.85 -27.65 29.23
C LEU A 480 -0.89 -28.46 30.53
N GLY A 481 -0.06 -29.49 30.66
CA GLY A 481 0.13 -30.26 31.90
C GLY A 481 1.16 -29.67 32.88
N ASP A 482 1.64 -28.44 32.65
CA ASP A 482 2.72 -27.78 33.40
C ASP A 482 4.06 -28.56 33.42
N GLN A 483 4.30 -29.38 32.40
CA GLN A 483 5.49 -30.24 32.30
C GLN A 483 6.57 -29.57 31.44
N ILE A 484 7.05 -28.39 31.85
CA ILE A 484 8.07 -27.64 31.09
C ILE A 484 9.37 -28.43 30.85
N GLY A 485 9.77 -29.26 31.82
CA GLY A 485 10.92 -30.16 31.69
C GLY A 485 10.74 -31.18 30.56
N LEU A 486 9.55 -31.77 30.47
CA LEU A 486 9.19 -32.69 29.40
C LEU A 486 9.15 -31.97 28.04
N ALA A 487 8.53 -30.79 27.97
CA ALA A 487 8.48 -29.98 26.76
C ALA A 487 9.89 -29.66 26.20
N ARG A 488 10.83 -29.28 27.08
CA ARG A 488 12.24 -29.05 26.71
C ARG A 488 12.94 -30.33 26.27
N LEU A 489 12.68 -31.45 26.95
CA LEU A 489 13.24 -32.74 26.59
C LEU A 489 12.75 -33.22 25.22
N ILE A 490 11.46 -33.09 24.92
CA ILE A 490 10.87 -33.41 23.60
C ILE A 490 11.55 -32.58 22.52
N LYS A 491 11.71 -31.27 22.74
CA LYS A 491 12.42 -30.40 21.79
C LYS A 491 13.85 -30.88 21.58
N LEU A 492 14.61 -31.07 22.66
CA LEU A 492 16.01 -31.50 22.61
C LEU A 492 16.17 -32.80 21.81
N LYS A 493 15.36 -33.81 22.15
CA LYS A 493 15.38 -35.11 21.46
C LYS A 493 14.96 -34.98 20.01
N SER A 494 14.02 -34.09 19.68
CA SER A 494 13.61 -33.87 18.29
C SER A 494 14.69 -33.22 17.44
N VAL A 495 15.51 -32.34 18.02
CA VAL A 495 16.68 -31.76 17.36
C VAL A 495 17.78 -32.81 17.18
N GLU A 496 18.11 -33.57 18.23
CA GLU A 496 19.10 -34.67 18.17
C GLU A 496 18.77 -35.68 17.08
N ASN A 497 17.50 -36.04 16.95
CA ASN A 497 17.00 -36.98 15.95
C ASN A 497 16.69 -36.34 14.58
N LYS A 498 17.04 -35.05 14.40
CA LYS A 498 16.85 -34.30 13.15
C LYS A 498 15.41 -34.31 12.64
N LEU A 499 14.42 -34.26 13.54
CA LEU A 499 13.00 -34.29 13.21
C LEU A 499 12.44 -32.92 12.82
N LEU A 500 13.10 -31.83 13.25
CA LEU A 500 12.67 -30.46 13.04
C LEU A 500 13.40 -29.76 11.87
N GLU A 501 12.65 -28.94 11.16
CA GLU A 501 13.15 -27.91 10.24
C GLU A 501 13.18 -26.55 10.92
N ASP A 502 13.95 -25.62 10.35
CA ASP A 502 14.21 -24.28 10.93
C ASP A 502 12.93 -23.50 11.23
N GLU A 503 11.91 -23.63 10.36
CA GLU A 503 10.59 -23.02 10.55
C GLU A 503 9.94 -23.51 11.86
N TYR A 504 9.88 -24.82 12.07
CA TYR A 504 9.24 -25.39 13.26
C TYR A 504 10.10 -25.26 14.52
N ASP A 505 11.44 -25.28 14.41
CA ASP A 505 12.29 -24.96 15.57
C ASP A 505 12.06 -23.53 16.05
N THR A 506 11.97 -22.57 15.11
CA THR A 506 11.65 -21.17 15.42
C THR A 506 10.28 -21.04 16.08
N ARG A 507 9.25 -21.70 15.54
CA ARG A 507 7.89 -21.70 16.13
C ARG A 507 7.88 -22.30 17.54
N ILE A 508 8.54 -23.45 17.73
CA ILE A 508 8.62 -24.11 19.04
C ILE A 508 9.35 -23.23 20.06
N ASN A 509 10.43 -22.55 19.65
CA ASN A 509 11.11 -21.56 20.49
C ASN A 509 10.16 -20.43 20.92
N GLN A 510 9.36 -19.92 19.99
CA GLN A 510 8.39 -18.87 20.31
C GLN A 510 7.30 -19.37 21.28
N VAL A 511 6.80 -20.60 21.10
CA VAL A 511 5.83 -21.21 22.04
C VAL A 511 6.42 -21.33 23.44
N LEU A 512 7.64 -21.85 23.57
CA LEU A 512 8.31 -21.99 24.87
C LEU A 512 8.59 -20.64 25.53
N LYS A 513 8.98 -19.63 24.74
CA LYS A 513 9.18 -18.26 25.22
C LYS A 513 7.86 -17.64 25.71
N ASN A 514 6.82 -17.69 24.89
CA ASN A 514 5.50 -17.17 25.25
C ASN A 514 4.96 -17.82 26.54
N TYR A 515 5.18 -19.13 26.71
CA TYR A 515 4.83 -19.84 27.95
C TYR A 515 5.60 -19.32 29.17
N GLY A 516 6.91 -19.12 29.04
CA GLY A 516 7.76 -18.57 30.10
C GLY A 516 7.32 -17.17 30.50
N ASP A 517 7.18 -16.27 29.52
CA ASP A 517 6.72 -14.90 29.71
C ASP A 517 5.33 -14.86 30.39
N LEU A 518 4.43 -15.79 30.00
CA LEU A 518 3.10 -15.94 30.59
C LEU A 518 3.15 -16.31 32.07
N LYS A 519 3.94 -17.33 32.43
CA LYS A 519 4.12 -17.80 33.81
C LYS A 519 4.73 -16.71 34.70
N GLU A 520 5.66 -15.92 34.18
CA GLU A 520 6.25 -14.78 34.90
C GLU A 520 5.25 -13.64 35.11
N ARG A 521 4.43 -13.33 34.09
CA ARG A 521 3.47 -12.21 34.11
C ARG A 521 2.28 -12.44 35.04
N ILE A 522 1.68 -13.63 35.01
CA ILE A 522 0.37 -13.89 35.63
C ILE A 522 0.46 -14.39 37.09
N LYS A 523 1.64 -14.83 37.56
CA LYS A 523 1.91 -15.22 38.97
C LYS A 523 0.80 -16.06 39.63
N SER A 524 0.82 -17.37 39.39
CA SER A 524 0.02 -18.40 40.10
C SER A 524 -1.51 -18.35 39.93
N ASP A 525 -2.05 -17.54 39.02
CA ASP A 525 -3.45 -17.67 38.58
C ASP A 525 -3.57 -18.69 37.43
N ASP A 526 -3.86 -19.94 37.78
CA ASP A 526 -3.99 -21.04 36.83
C ASP A 526 -5.13 -20.84 35.83
N SER A 527 -6.19 -20.11 36.20
CA SER A 527 -7.32 -19.84 35.30
C SER A 527 -6.92 -18.84 34.22
N ALA A 528 -6.24 -17.76 34.60
CA ALA A 528 -5.74 -16.77 33.66
C ALA A 528 -4.62 -17.32 32.77
N ILE A 529 -3.73 -18.16 33.31
CA ILE A 529 -2.74 -18.90 32.51
C ILE A 529 -3.46 -19.79 31.49
N ARG A 530 -4.45 -20.57 31.92
CA ARG A 530 -5.20 -21.47 31.04
C ARG A 530 -5.93 -20.71 29.92
N ALA A 531 -6.49 -19.53 30.20
CA ALA A 531 -7.12 -18.67 29.20
C ALA A 531 -6.15 -18.20 28.12
N GLU A 532 -4.91 -17.83 28.48
CA GLU A 532 -3.89 -17.41 27.52
C GLU A 532 -3.27 -18.61 26.77
N LEU A 533 -3.10 -19.77 27.44
CA LEU A 533 -2.70 -21.02 26.77
C LEU A 533 -3.73 -21.45 25.73
N LYS A 534 -5.02 -21.19 25.97
CA LYS A 534 -6.07 -21.42 24.99
C LYS A 534 -5.81 -20.69 23.68
N LYS A 535 -5.35 -19.43 23.72
CA LYS A 535 -4.98 -18.65 22.53
C LYS A 535 -3.84 -19.33 21.77
N ILE A 536 -2.83 -19.87 22.47
CA ILE A 536 -1.71 -20.62 21.86
C ILE A 536 -2.22 -21.91 21.18
N VAL A 537 -3.09 -22.67 21.86
CA VAL A 537 -3.65 -23.93 21.34
C VAL A 537 -4.51 -23.68 20.09
N LEU A 538 -5.44 -22.72 20.18
CA LEU A 538 -6.33 -22.36 19.08
C LEU A 538 -5.55 -21.80 17.88
N GLY A 539 -4.54 -20.96 18.12
CA GLY A 539 -3.65 -20.46 17.07
C GLY A 539 -2.86 -21.58 16.38
N ALA A 540 -2.36 -22.55 17.14
CA ALA A 540 -1.68 -23.71 16.57
C ALA A 540 -2.59 -24.54 15.65
N ILE A 541 -3.86 -24.77 16.04
CA ILE A 541 -4.83 -25.49 15.20
C ILE A 541 -5.14 -24.72 13.91
N GLU A 542 -5.33 -23.39 13.98
CA GLU A 542 -5.56 -22.55 12.80
C GLU A 542 -4.38 -22.61 11.83
N GLU A 543 -3.14 -22.52 12.34
CA GLU A 543 -1.90 -22.61 11.55
C GLU A 543 -1.71 -23.98 10.88
N MET A 544 -2.27 -25.05 11.46
CA MET A 544 -2.28 -26.39 10.87
C MET A 544 -3.29 -26.54 9.75
N SER A 545 -4.14 -25.55 9.46
CA SER A 545 -5.12 -25.69 8.38
C SER A 545 -4.45 -25.86 7.00
N PRO A 546 -4.95 -26.79 6.14
CA PRO A 546 -4.35 -27.11 4.85
C PRO A 546 -4.33 -25.97 3.83
#